data_AF-A0A1Z5LIK3-F1
#
_entry.id   AF-A0A1Z5LIK3-F1
#
_cell.length_a   1.000
_cell.length_b   1.000
_cell.length_c   1.000
_cell.angle_alpha   90.00
_cell.angle_beta   90.00
_cell.angle_gamma   90.00
#
_symmetry.space_group_name_H-M   'P 1'
#
loop_
_entity.id
_entity.type
_entity.pdbx_description
1 polymer ?
#
loop_
_entity_poly.entity_id
_entity_poly.type
_entity_poly.pdbx_seq_one_letter_code
_entity_poly.pdbx_strand_id
1 'polypeptide(L)'
;MMIAKAYAALTDEESRKNWETYGNPDGPGATTFGIALPSWIVEKENSLWVLGLYALVFMVALPVAVGVWWYRSAKYGEDQVLLDTSHLYLYFINKCPLMSPRRVLMIVAASLEYERGHNPEVKQRPSDDIEVPALIKGLPNFGENNKERPLCYEYSLKARALLHAHMLRMPLSPALDEDRQCIARRCPALLAEFVNCGAQLTMLGFAGRIARVPKLETLEGAMRLSALVVQARPEHSSPLLQLPHVGEDLIKPLGRKGIRGPLGLVSVSDRRVLLRNLSDAQYQDVLHCLECMPRLLLEVRTEVLDDENEGVITAESIVTVTATLTRLPLLDPNNAHSSTVNHSVPVAAPESTPAETPKVKSWEKPAKKRKGGKSNKSGKGGGKRPVAHANKAPQSVPAPQEQEAEESNSEQESDTVEEVHDTHDDEEDDWQDVQRRVAKKNKSLEKKSKKSRSVHCPLFPDDKQEYWWVYLVDKRRHTLATVPYLVTSLVDKEEVLLKFTAPSKPGIYNYTLHVRSDSYMDLDVSQPL
;
A
#
# COMPACT_ATOMS: atom_id res chain seq x y z
N MET A 1 36.64 57.76 -45.16
CA MET A 1 36.46 56.41 -45.78
C MET A 1 35.19 56.30 -46.61
N MET A 2 34.01 56.73 -46.13
CA MET A 2 32.77 56.52 -46.89
C MET A 2 32.71 57.25 -48.24
N ILE A 3 33.27 58.46 -48.33
CA ILE A 3 33.31 59.23 -49.60
C ILE A 3 34.18 58.52 -50.65
N ALA A 4 35.30 57.92 -50.25
CA ALA A 4 36.17 57.16 -51.15
C ALA A 4 35.50 55.88 -51.65
N LYS A 5 34.72 55.22 -50.80
CA LYS A 5 33.92 54.04 -51.16
C LYS A 5 32.76 54.37 -52.10
N ALA A 6 32.10 55.51 -51.89
CA ALA A 6 31.06 55.99 -52.79
C ALA A 6 31.62 56.38 -54.17
N TYR A 7 32.80 57.00 -54.21
CA TYR A 7 33.51 57.27 -55.46
C TYR A 7 33.89 55.96 -56.17
N ALA A 8 34.51 55.02 -55.46
CA ALA A 8 34.86 53.71 -56.00
C ALA A 8 33.64 52.94 -56.54
N ALA A 9 32.50 52.98 -55.85
CA ALA A 9 31.26 52.37 -56.33
C ALA A 9 30.72 52.99 -57.64
N LEU A 10 31.04 54.26 -57.94
CA LEU A 10 30.60 54.96 -59.14
C LEU A 10 31.60 54.89 -60.29
N THR A 11 32.90 54.79 -59.99
CA THR A 11 33.96 54.81 -61.00
C THR A 11 34.52 53.45 -61.36
N ASP A 12 34.43 52.47 -60.47
CA ASP A 12 34.94 51.12 -60.69
C ASP A 12 33.78 50.12 -60.89
N GLU A 13 33.85 49.38 -61.99
CA GLU A 13 32.75 48.54 -62.45
C GLU A 13 32.59 47.26 -61.60
N GLU A 14 33.67 46.81 -60.97
CA GLU A 14 33.67 45.67 -60.03
C GLU A 14 33.07 46.07 -58.68
N SER A 15 33.50 47.21 -58.12
CA SER A 15 32.91 47.81 -56.92
C SER A 15 31.42 48.14 -57.09
N ARG A 16 31.01 48.58 -58.29
CA ARG A 16 29.59 48.82 -58.63
C ARG A 16 28.76 47.53 -58.61
N LYS A 17 29.26 46.47 -59.25
CA LYS A 17 28.59 45.15 -59.24
C LYS A 17 28.47 44.58 -57.83
N ASN A 18 29.51 44.73 -57.00
CA ASN A 18 29.49 44.30 -55.60
C ASN A 18 28.48 45.10 -54.76
N TRP A 19 28.32 46.40 -55.01
CA TRP A 19 27.25 47.19 -54.40
C TRP A 19 25.85 46.73 -54.84
N GLU A 20 25.65 46.46 -56.14
CA GLU A 20 24.36 46.00 -56.67
C GLU A 20 23.96 44.62 -56.13
N THR A 21 24.93 43.73 -55.92
CA THR A 21 24.67 42.36 -55.44
C THR A 21 24.64 42.22 -53.92
N TYR A 22 25.46 42.97 -53.18
CA TYR A 22 25.64 42.80 -51.73
C TYR A 22 25.35 44.05 -50.89
N GLY A 23 25.06 45.20 -51.50
CA GLY A 23 24.75 46.45 -50.80
C GLY A 23 25.94 47.14 -50.13
N ASN A 24 27.19 46.75 -50.45
CA ASN A 24 28.44 47.38 -50.01
C ASN A 24 29.50 47.27 -51.14
N PRO A 25 30.26 48.33 -51.52
CA PRO A 25 31.21 48.24 -52.64
C PRO A 25 32.35 47.23 -52.42
N ASP A 26 32.61 46.84 -51.16
CA ASP A 26 33.69 45.92 -50.82
C ASP A 26 33.29 44.43 -50.97
N GLY A 27 32.05 44.10 -51.34
CA GLY A 27 31.55 42.72 -51.46
C GLY A 27 30.92 42.17 -50.16
N PRO A 28 30.65 40.85 -50.08
CA PRO A 28 29.96 40.24 -48.95
C PRO A 28 30.79 40.35 -47.67
N GLY A 29 30.24 41.03 -46.66
CA GLY A 29 30.87 41.12 -45.33
C GLY A 29 30.89 39.76 -44.63
N ALA A 30 32.03 39.38 -44.08
CA ALA A 30 32.16 38.14 -43.32
C ALA A 30 31.25 38.17 -42.07
N THR A 31 30.36 37.19 -41.93
CA THR A 31 29.53 37.03 -40.73
C THR A 31 30.40 36.59 -39.56
N THR A 32 30.68 37.50 -38.62
CA THR A 32 31.42 37.16 -37.40
C THR A 32 30.47 36.60 -36.35
N PHE A 33 30.57 35.30 -36.08
CA PHE A 33 29.86 34.67 -34.96
C PHE A 33 30.64 34.91 -33.67
N GLY A 34 30.05 35.67 -32.74
CA GLY A 34 30.57 35.87 -31.39
C GLY A 34 29.90 34.92 -30.40
N ILE A 35 30.66 34.37 -29.46
CA ILE A 35 30.12 33.66 -28.30
C ILE A 35 29.73 34.72 -27.25
N ALA A 36 28.52 34.69 -26.72
CA ALA A 36 28.02 35.66 -25.73
C ALA A 36 28.63 35.51 -24.32
N LEU A 37 29.75 34.78 -24.19
CA LEU A 37 30.47 34.63 -22.93
C LEU A 37 31.41 35.84 -22.73
N PRO A 38 31.50 36.39 -21.51
CA PRO A 38 32.42 37.47 -21.21
C PRO A 38 33.88 37.10 -21.55
N SER A 39 34.67 38.03 -22.08
CA SER A 39 36.06 37.75 -22.51
C SER A 39 36.94 37.17 -21.40
N TRP A 40 36.74 37.61 -20.16
CA TRP A 40 37.54 37.21 -18.99
C TRP A 40 37.50 35.71 -18.69
N ILE A 41 36.45 34.97 -19.10
CA ILE A 41 36.36 33.51 -18.88
C ILE A 41 37.17 32.71 -19.93
N VAL A 42 37.43 33.32 -21.09
CA VAL A 42 38.11 32.71 -22.25
C VAL A 42 39.55 33.20 -22.40
N GLU A 43 39.93 34.28 -21.70
CA GLU A 43 41.29 34.80 -21.68
C GLU A 43 42.30 33.76 -21.15
N LYS A 44 43.48 33.67 -21.80
CA LYS A 44 44.52 32.65 -21.52
C LYS A 44 45.04 32.67 -20.08
N GLU A 45 44.95 33.81 -19.40
CA GLU A 45 45.38 33.96 -18.02
C GLU A 45 44.43 33.28 -17.03
N ASN A 46 43.12 33.31 -17.31
CA ASN A 46 42.08 32.75 -16.45
C ASN A 46 41.63 31.35 -16.89
N SER A 47 41.93 30.93 -18.11
CA SER A 47 41.49 29.64 -18.66
C SER A 47 41.93 28.44 -17.80
N LEU A 48 43.12 28.50 -17.18
CA LEU A 48 43.59 27.45 -16.26
C LEU A 48 42.79 27.41 -14.95
N TRP A 49 42.43 28.57 -14.39
CA TRP A 49 41.62 28.66 -13.18
C TRP A 49 40.18 28.20 -13.42
N VAL A 50 39.60 28.61 -14.55
CA VAL A 50 38.25 28.19 -14.97
C VAL A 50 38.22 26.67 -15.21
N LEU A 51 39.22 26.12 -15.90
CA LEU A 51 39.33 24.67 -16.12
C LEU A 51 39.54 23.90 -14.82
N GLY A 52 40.37 24.43 -13.90
CA GLY A 52 40.58 23.85 -12.57
C GLY A 52 39.30 23.85 -11.72
N LEU A 53 38.55 24.95 -11.73
CA LEU A 53 37.25 25.04 -11.07
C LEU A 53 36.24 24.07 -11.68
N TYR A 54 36.18 23.99 -13.01
CA TYR A 54 35.33 23.03 -13.71
C TYR A 54 35.67 21.59 -13.31
N ALA A 55 36.95 21.23 -13.32
CA ALA A 55 37.41 19.91 -12.90
C ALA A 55 37.06 19.63 -11.43
N LEU A 56 37.22 20.60 -10.52
CA LEU A 56 36.83 20.46 -9.12
C LEU A 56 35.32 20.24 -8.96
N VAL A 57 34.50 21.00 -9.67
CA VAL A 57 33.05 20.87 -9.59
C VAL A 57 32.60 19.51 -10.12
N PHE A 58 33.11 19.07 -11.27
CA PHE A 58 32.67 17.81 -11.90
C PHE A 58 33.31 16.55 -11.31
N MET A 59 34.56 16.61 -10.87
CA MET A 59 35.26 15.43 -10.32
C MET A 59 35.12 15.29 -8.81
N VAL A 60 34.83 16.39 -8.08
CA VAL A 60 34.70 16.35 -6.62
C VAL A 60 33.30 16.74 -6.17
N ALA A 61 32.85 17.96 -6.48
CA ALA A 61 31.60 18.46 -5.90
C ALA A 61 30.38 17.64 -6.36
N LEU A 62 30.29 17.30 -7.64
CA LEU A 62 29.19 16.52 -8.20
C LEU A 62 29.19 15.07 -7.66
N PRO A 63 30.29 14.30 -7.70
CA PRO A 63 30.32 12.97 -7.10
C PRO A 63 30.04 12.96 -5.60
N VAL A 64 30.50 13.96 -4.85
CA VAL A 64 30.20 14.08 -3.42
C VAL A 64 28.73 14.41 -3.19
N ALA A 65 28.15 15.35 -3.94
CA ALA A 65 26.74 15.71 -3.82
C ALA A 65 25.82 14.53 -4.18
N VAL A 66 26.09 13.87 -5.30
CA VAL A 66 25.37 12.67 -5.74
C VAL A 66 25.55 11.53 -4.74
N GLY A 67 26.77 11.32 -4.23
CA GLY A 67 27.04 10.31 -3.21
C GLY A 67 26.27 10.58 -1.92
N VAL A 68 26.33 11.80 -1.38
CA VAL A 68 25.58 12.19 -0.18
C VAL A 68 24.08 12.04 -0.39
N TRP A 69 23.56 12.44 -1.54
CA TRP A 69 22.14 12.26 -1.89
C TRP A 69 21.77 10.77 -1.93
N TRP A 70 22.52 9.96 -2.68
CA TRP A 70 22.28 8.52 -2.85
C TRP A 70 22.33 7.77 -1.51
N TYR A 71 23.37 7.99 -0.70
CA TYR A 71 23.49 7.33 0.61
C TYR A 71 22.44 7.80 1.63
N ARG A 72 21.87 9.00 1.45
CA ARG A 72 20.74 9.48 2.26
C ARG A 72 19.42 8.89 1.78
N SER A 73 19.20 8.78 0.47
CA SER A 73 17.95 8.27 -0.11
C SER A 73 17.86 6.75 -0.06
N ALA A 74 18.96 6.02 -0.27
CA ALA A 74 18.99 4.55 -0.33
C ALA A 74 18.65 3.85 0.99
N LYS A 75 18.56 4.60 2.11
CA LYS A 75 18.15 4.07 3.41
C LYS A 75 16.64 3.93 3.57
N TYR A 76 15.87 4.54 2.66
CA TYR A 76 14.42 4.57 2.73
C TYR A 76 13.80 3.69 1.64
N GLY A 77 12.72 3.00 1.99
CA GLY A 77 11.84 2.32 1.04
C GLY A 77 10.93 3.29 0.27
N GLU A 78 10.01 2.72 -0.52
CA GLU A 78 9.09 3.46 -1.39
C GLU A 78 8.22 4.48 -0.64
N ASP A 79 7.75 4.10 0.56
CA ASP A 79 6.90 4.93 1.42
C ASP A 79 7.67 5.82 2.41
N GLN A 80 8.94 6.09 2.14
CA GLN A 80 9.82 6.90 3.00
C GLN A 80 10.01 6.31 4.41
N VAL A 81 9.85 5.00 4.57
CA VAL A 81 10.14 4.27 5.82
C VAL A 81 11.57 3.72 5.77
N LEU A 82 12.29 3.72 6.90
CA LEU A 82 13.65 3.18 6.97
C LEU A 82 13.66 1.68 6.69
N LEU A 83 14.59 1.22 5.84
CA LEU A 83 14.73 -0.21 5.53
C LEU A 83 15.01 -1.06 6.78
N ASP A 84 15.72 -0.52 7.76
CA ASP A 84 15.98 -1.18 9.04
C ASP A 84 14.70 -1.37 9.87
N THR A 85 13.73 -0.45 9.76
CA THR A 85 12.39 -0.62 10.34
C THR A 85 11.61 -1.70 9.60
N SER A 86 11.69 -1.77 8.28
CA SER A 86 11.07 -2.87 7.50
C SER A 86 11.67 -4.23 7.89
N HIS A 87 13.00 -4.33 8.06
CA HIS A 87 13.66 -5.54 8.55
C HIS A 87 13.19 -5.95 9.95
N LEU A 88 12.97 -4.97 10.85
CA LEU A 88 12.41 -5.21 12.17
C LEU A 88 11.01 -5.84 12.08
N TYR A 89 10.15 -5.33 11.19
CA TYR A 89 8.81 -5.85 10.97
C TYR A 89 8.83 -7.25 10.40
N LEU A 90 9.64 -7.49 9.36
CA LEU A 90 9.83 -8.81 8.76
C LEU A 90 10.25 -9.85 9.82
N TYR A 91 11.19 -9.48 10.70
CA TYR A 91 11.63 -10.35 11.79
C TYR A 91 10.47 -10.74 12.72
N PHE A 92 9.71 -9.76 13.23
CA PHE A 92 8.65 -10.03 14.21
C PHE A 92 7.45 -10.75 13.59
N ILE A 93 7.06 -10.40 12.37
CA ILE A 93 5.95 -11.06 11.66
C ILE A 93 6.31 -12.52 11.38
N ASN A 94 7.54 -12.80 10.94
CA ASN A 94 7.99 -14.18 10.70
C ASN A 94 8.09 -15.00 12.02
N LYS A 95 8.55 -14.37 13.10
CA LYS A 95 8.63 -14.99 14.43
C LYS A 95 7.25 -15.34 14.99
N CYS A 96 6.29 -14.41 14.85
CA CYS A 96 4.93 -14.52 15.36
C CYS A 96 3.92 -14.19 14.25
N PRO A 97 3.47 -15.17 13.45
CA PRO A 97 2.58 -14.91 12.31
C PRO A 97 1.17 -14.46 12.70
N LEU A 98 0.74 -14.74 13.94
CA LEU A 98 -0.53 -14.29 14.51
C LEU A 98 -0.25 -13.36 15.70
N MET A 99 -0.71 -12.11 15.60
CA MET A 99 -0.50 -11.09 16.61
C MET A 99 -1.78 -10.29 16.84
N SER A 100 -2.05 -9.96 18.10
CA SER A 100 -3.12 -9.01 18.43
C SER A 100 -2.74 -7.59 18.02
N PRO A 101 -3.72 -6.69 17.79
CA PRO A 101 -3.44 -5.28 17.49
C PRO A 101 -2.52 -4.61 18.52
N ARG A 102 -2.65 -4.96 19.80
CA ARG A 102 -1.74 -4.47 20.86
C ARG A 102 -0.28 -4.86 20.62
N ARG A 103 -0.04 -6.08 20.15
CA ARG A 103 1.32 -6.55 19.83
C ARG A 103 1.85 -5.86 18.57
N VAL A 104 1.00 -5.64 17.56
CA VAL A 104 1.34 -4.85 16.36
C VAL A 104 1.74 -3.43 16.76
N LEU A 105 0.93 -2.74 17.57
CA LEU A 105 1.22 -1.40 18.05
C LEU A 105 2.55 -1.32 18.80
N MET A 106 2.86 -2.33 19.64
CA MET A 106 4.13 -2.40 20.33
C MET A 106 5.32 -2.57 19.39
N ILE A 107 5.18 -3.32 18.29
CA ILE A 107 6.23 -3.48 17.27
C ILE A 107 6.41 -2.18 16.48
N VAL A 108 5.31 -1.53 16.08
CA VAL A 108 5.34 -0.24 15.38
C VAL A 108 5.93 0.86 16.25
N ALA A 109 5.66 0.86 17.56
CA ALA A 109 6.28 1.79 18.49
C ALA A 109 7.80 1.61 18.62
N ALA A 110 8.34 0.45 18.25
CA ALA A 110 9.77 0.17 18.27
C ALA A 110 10.50 0.55 16.98
N SER A 111 9.80 1.15 16.02
CA SER A 111 10.35 1.73 14.79
C SER A 111 11.49 2.72 15.04
N LEU A 112 12.49 2.67 14.16
CA LEU A 112 13.67 3.54 14.27
C LEU A 112 13.35 5.00 13.93
N GLU A 113 12.24 5.28 13.25
CA GLU A 113 11.70 6.63 13.06
C GLU A 113 11.40 7.36 14.37
N TYR A 114 11.16 6.61 15.45
CA TYR A 114 10.93 7.13 16.80
C TYR A 114 12.20 7.17 17.64
N GLU A 115 13.35 6.80 17.07
CA GLU A 115 14.63 6.87 17.73
C GLU A 115 15.37 8.16 17.31
N ARG A 116 15.87 8.90 18.31
CA ARG A 116 16.63 10.14 18.11
C ARG A 116 17.85 9.98 17.19
N GLY A 117 18.48 8.80 17.20
CA GLY A 117 19.66 8.52 16.36
C GLY A 117 19.37 8.53 14.86
N HIS A 118 18.14 8.16 14.47
CA HIS A 118 17.71 8.08 13.08
C HIS A 118 16.82 9.26 12.67
N ASN A 119 16.11 9.86 13.63
CA ASN A 119 15.25 11.02 13.40
C ASN A 119 15.56 12.17 14.38
N PRO A 120 16.11 13.30 13.90
CA PRO A 120 16.44 14.44 14.76
C PRO A 120 15.20 15.20 15.29
N GLU A 121 14.01 14.97 14.73
CA GLU A 121 12.76 15.55 15.24
C GLU A 121 12.38 14.97 16.61
N VAL A 122 12.83 13.75 16.92
CA VAL A 122 12.54 13.08 18.19
C VAL A 122 13.43 13.66 19.29
N LYS A 123 12.79 14.32 20.26
CA LYS A 123 13.45 14.88 21.43
C LYS A 123 13.45 13.87 22.59
N GLN A 124 14.60 13.78 23.26
CA GLN A 124 14.74 13.08 24.52
C GLN A 124 15.19 14.08 25.58
N ARG A 125 14.35 14.27 26.60
CA ARG A 125 14.54 15.26 27.66
C ARG A 125 14.72 14.53 29.00
N PRO A 126 15.50 15.07 29.96
CA PRO A 126 15.59 14.48 31.31
C PRO A 126 14.24 14.44 32.05
N SER A 127 13.30 15.32 31.70
CA SER A 127 11.93 15.31 32.22
C SER A 127 11.16 14.04 31.84
N ASP A 128 11.52 13.40 30.72
CA ASP A 128 10.85 12.22 30.21
C ASP A 128 11.00 11.04 31.18
N ASP A 129 12.12 10.97 31.92
CA ASP A 129 12.40 9.94 32.93
C ASP A 129 11.42 9.98 34.12
N ILE A 130 10.67 11.08 34.27
CA ILE A 130 9.66 11.26 35.32
C ILE A 130 8.24 11.19 34.72
N GLU A 131 8.00 11.92 33.63
CA GLU A 131 6.67 12.06 33.04
C GLU A 131 6.22 10.77 32.32
N VAL A 132 7.11 10.09 31.59
CA VAL A 132 6.76 8.88 30.84
C VAL A 132 6.41 7.70 31.77
N PRO A 133 7.18 7.39 32.84
CA PRO A 133 6.78 6.37 33.79
C PRO A 133 5.47 6.71 34.53
N ALA A 134 5.21 7.98 34.82
CA ALA A 134 3.94 8.40 35.41
C ALA A 134 2.77 8.16 34.45
N LEU A 135 2.95 8.47 33.16
CA LEU A 135 1.98 8.18 32.11
C LEU A 135 1.72 6.67 31.99
N ILE A 136 2.79 5.86 31.93
CA ILE A 136 2.70 4.40 31.81
C ILE A 136 1.85 3.78 32.93
N LYS A 137 2.00 4.26 34.17
CA LYS A 137 1.20 3.79 35.32
C LYS A 137 -0.30 4.09 35.15
N GLY A 138 -0.65 5.15 34.43
CA GLY A 138 -2.03 5.50 34.12
C GLY A 138 -2.64 4.70 32.97
N LEU A 139 -1.84 3.95 32.19
CA LEU A 139 -2.29 3.24 31.00
C LEU A 139 -2.76 1.81 31.33
N PRO A 140 -4.01 1.43 30.97
CA PRO A 140 -4.49 0.08 31.20
C PRO A 140 -3.79 -0.93 30.29
N ASN A 141 -3.34 -2.06 30.85
CA ASN A 141 -2.79 -3.20 30.10
C ASN A 141 -1.62 -2.84 29.17
N PHE A 142 -0.77 -1.88 29.54
CA PHE A 142 0.35 -1.40 28.72
C PHE A 142 1.40 -2.48 28.38
N GLY A 143 1.61 -3.46 29.28
CA GLY A 143 2.60 -4.51 29.07
C GLY A 143 4.04 -4.02 29.23
N GLU A 144 4.32 -3.33 30.34
CA GLU A 144 5.66 -2.82 30.70
C GLU A 144 6.69 -3.95 30.92
N ASN A 145 6.24 -5.12 31.38
CA ASN A 145 7.12 -6.26 31.71
C ASN A 145 7.75 -6.96 30.49
N ASN A 146 7.50 -6.49 29.27
CA ASN A 146 8.11 -7.07 28.08
C ASN A 146 9.61 -6.71 28.03
N LYS A 147 10.48 -7.72 28.04
CA LYS A 147 11.95 -7.58 27.99
C LYS A 147 12.55 -7.88 26.62
N GLU A 148 11.71 -8.07 25.60
CA GLU A 148 12.16 -8.37 24.25
C GLU A 148 12.69 -7.11 23.58
N ARG A 149 13.94 -7.17 23.09
CA ARG A 149 14.56 -6.08 22.35
C ARG A 149 14.05 -6.06 20.90
N PRO A 150 13.88 -4.88 20.28
CA PRO A 150 14.03 -3.52 20.83
C PRO A 150 12.77 -2.98 21.53
N LEU A 151 11.71 -3.79 21.70
CA LEU A 151 10.41 -3.36 22.22
C LEU A 151 10.48 -2.76 23.64
N CYS A 152 11.48 -3.18 24.41
CA CYS A 152 11.75 -2.71 25.77
C CYS A 152 12.68 -1.50 25.88
N TYR A 153 13.13 -0.91 24.76
CA TYR A 153 13.98 0.28 24.79
C TYR A 153 13.18 1.54 25.15
N GLU A 154 13.82 2.51 25.79
CA GLU A 154 13.16 3.72 26.31
C GLU A 154 12.38 4.50 25.24
N TYR A 155 12.96 4.68 24.04
CA TYR A 155 12.27 5.36 22.94
C TYR A 155 11.00 4.62 22.51
N SER A 156 11.06 3.28 22.47
CA SER A 156 9.93 2.40 22.13
C SER A 156 8.84 2.47 23.19
N LEU A 157 9.22 2.44 24.47
CA LEU A 157 8.29 2.59 25.60
C LEU A 157 7.61 3.96 25.57
N LYS A 158 8.38 5.04 25.34
CA LYS A 158 7.86 6.40 25.19
C LYS A 158 6.89 6.50 24.01
N ALA A 159 7.27 6.03 22.82
CA ALA A 159 6.42 6.06 21.63
C ALA A 159 5.12 5.28 21.84
N ARG A 160 5.21 4.08 22.43
CA ARG A 160 4.04 3.24 22.77
C ARG A 160 3.12 3.95 23.76
N ALA A 161 3.68 4.55 24.81
CA ALA A 161 2.89 5.26 25.83
C ALA A 161 2.15 6.46 25.24
N LEU A 162 2.83 7.24 24.39
CA LEU A 162 2.24 8.40 23.73
C LEU A 162 1.16 8.01 22.71
N LEU A 163 1.33 6.92 21.96
CA LEU A 163 0.27 6.39 21.06
C LEU A 163 -0.97 5.92 21.85
N HIS A 164 -0.78 5.28 23.01
CA HIS A 164 -1.90 4.92 23.88
C HIS A 164 -2.57 6.17 24.48
N ALA A 165 -1.80 7.14 24.94
CA ALA A 165 -2.31 8.41 25.46
C ALA A 165 -3.11 9.17 24.40
N HIS A 166 -2.65 9.15 23.14
CA HIS A 166 -3.35 9.69 21.97
C HIS A 166 -4.71 9.04 21.76
N MET A 167 -4.75 7.71 21.66
CA MET A 167 -6.01 6.96 21.46
C MET A 167 -6.98 7.08 22.64
N LEU A 168 -6.47 7.24 23.86
CA LEU A 168 -7.28 7.48 25.07
C LEU A 168 -7.61 8.95 25.30
N ARG A 169 -7.07 9.86 24.48
CA ARG A 169 -7.26 11.32 24.58
C ARG A 169 -6.86 11.88 25.96
N MET A 170 -5.79 11.33 26.53
CA MET A 170 -5.27 11.78 27.81
C MET A 170 -4.59 13.15 27.68
N PRO A 171 -4.80 14.07 28.64
CA PRO A 171 -4.08 15.34 28.67
C PRO A 171 -2.61 15.10 29.02
N LEU A 172 -1.71 15.80 28.33
CA LEU A 172 -0.25 15.71 28.52
C LEU A 172 0.36 17.09 28.75
N SER A 173 1.61 17.13 29.22
CA SER A 173 2.41 18.37 29.26
C SER A 173 2.63 18.89 27.82
N PRO A 174 2.77 20.21 27.59
CA PRO A 174 3.00 20.74 26.24
C PRO A 174 4.20 20.11 25.52
N ALA A 175 5.25 19.81 26.28
CA ALA A 175 6.47 19.17 25.78
C ALA A 175 6.23 17.73 25.29
N LEU A 176 5.47 16.92 26.05
CA LEU A 176 5.08 15.57 25.63
C LEU A 176 3.99 15.58 24.55
N ASP A 177 3.19 16.64 24.49
CA ASP A 177 2.17 16.81 23.45
C ASP A 177 2.82 17.00 22.07
N GLU A 178 3.89 17.80 21.98
CA GLU A 178 4.72 17.91 20.76
C GLU A 178 5.24 16.53 20.32
N ASP A 179 5.75 15.74 21.27
CA ASP A 179 6.29 14.41 20.98
C ASP A 179 5.16 13.46 20.52
N ARG A 180 3.99 13.51 21.17
CA ARG A 180 2.80 12.76 20.77
C ARG A 180 2.40 13.07 19.34
N GLN A 181 2.41 14.36 18.95
CA GLN A 181 2.07 14.78 17.60
C GLN A 181 3.09 14.26 16.58
N CYS A 182 4.39 14.37 16.87
CA CYS A 182 5.47 13.84 16.03
C CYS A 182 5.35 12.32 15.81
N ILE A 183 4.95 11.58 16.86
CA ILE A 183 4.78 10.12 16.79
C ILE A 183 3.48 9.76 16.04
N ALA A 184 2.36 10.38 16.41
CA ALA A 184 1.05 10.09 15.84
C ALA A 184 1.03 10.33 14.32
N ARG A 185 1.64 11.43 13.83
CA ARG A 185 1.66 11.75 12.39
C ARG A 185 2.37 10.69 11.53
N ARG A 186 3.39 10.03 12.09
CA ARG A 186 4.22 9.05 11.38
C ARG A 186 3.62 7.64 11.41
N CYS A 187 2.80 7.35 12.41
CA CYS A 187 2.26 6.01 12.67
C CYS A 187 1.48 5.39 11.50
N PRO A 188 0.63 6.12 10.74
CA PRO A 188 -0.08 5.53 9.59
C PRO A 188 0.86 4.97 8.51
N ALA A 189 1.92 5.70 8.17
CA ALA A 189 2.91 5.25 7.18
C ALA A 189 3.66 3.99 7.66
N LEU A 190 3.97 3.92 8.95
CA LEU A 190 4.61 2.76 9.57
C LEU A 190 3.69 1.53 9.60
N LEU A 191 2.40 1.73 9.88
CA LEU A 191 1.40 0.66 9.82
C LEU A 191 1.20 0.16 8.38
N ALA A 192 1.25 1.05 7.38
CA ALA A 192 1.21 0.67 5.98
C ALA A 192 2.42 -0.20 5.60
N GLU A 193 3.62 0.20 6.01
CA GLU A 193 4.83 -0.59 5.77
C GLU A 193 4.78 -1.94 6.49
N PHE A 194 4.22 -2.00 7.70
CA PHE A 194 4.00 -3.26 8.42
C PHE A 194 3.10 -4.22 7.63
N VAL A 195 2.02 -3.70 7.02
CA VAL A 195 1.13 -4.47 6.14
C VAL A 195 1.88 -4.95 4.90
N ASN A 196 2.67 -4.08 4.26
CA ASN A 196 3.47 -4.42 3.09
C ASN A 196 4.48 -5.54 3.40
N CYS A 197 5.20 -5.44 4.52
CA CYS A 197 6.12 -6.48 4.99
C CYS A 197 5.40 -7.83 5.19
N GLY A 198 4.21 -7.80 5.80
CA GLY A 198 3.40 -8.99 6.00
C GLY A 198 2.86 -9.61 4.71
N ALA A 199 2.49 -8.78 3.74
CA ALA A 199 2.11 -9.21 2.40
C ALA A 199 3.29 -9.84 1.66
N GLN A 200 4.48 -9.24 1.75
CA GLN A 200 5.71 -9.75 1.14
C GLN A 200 6.08 -11.14 1.70
N LEU A 201 5.99 -11.32 3.02
CA LEU A 201 6.15 -12.64 3.65
C LEU A 201 5.08 -13.64 3.19
N THR A 202 3.84 -13.19 3.00
CA THR A 202 2.77 -14.06 2.48
C THR A 202 3.09 -14.57 1.09
N MET A 203 3.54 -13.71 0.18
CA MET A 203 3.98 -14.08 -1.16
C MET A 203 5.19 -15.02 -1.14
N LEU A 204 6.18 -14.77 -0.28
CA LEU A 204 7.32 -15.68 -0.07
C LEU A 204 6.88 -17.06 0.44
N GLY A 205 5.84 -17.10 1.28
CA GLY A 205 5.25 -18.34 1.75
C GLY A 205 4.60 -19.14 0.64
N PHE A 206 3.89 -18.48 -0.29
CA PHE A 206 3.33 -19.14 -1.48
C PHE A 206 4.40 -19.64 -2.45
N ALA A 207 5.53 -18.93 -2.55
CA ALA A 207 6.71 -19.39 -3.30
C ALA A 207 7.49 -20.51 -2.58
N GLY A 208 7.02 -21.01 -1.43
CA GLY A 208 7.66 -22.06 -0.65
C GLY A 208 8.98 -21.65 0.00
N ARG A 209 9.29 -20.35 0.09
CA ARG A 209 10.54 -19.82 0.66
C ARG A 209 10.52 -19.74 2.18
N ILE A 210 9.32 -19.65 2.78
CA ILE A 210 9.13 -19.66 4.23
C ILE A 210 8.08 -20.68 4.63
N ALA A 211 8.24 -21.27 5.83
CA ALA A 211 7.32 -22.29 6.34
C ALA A 211 6.05 -21.71 6.98
N ARG A 212 6.11 -20.48 7.51
CA ARG A 212 5.02 -19.86 8.27
C ARG A 212 4.51 -18.63 7.55
N VAL A 213 3.28 -18.73 7.05
CA VAL A 213 2.58 -17.62 6.40
C VAL A 213 1.93 -16.72 7.49
N PRO A 214 2.08 -15.39 7.41
CA PRO A 214 1.37 -14.47 8.30
C PRO A 214 -0.15 -14.67 8.23
N LYS A 215 -0.84 -14.53 9.35
CA LYS A 215 -2.30 -14.62 9.39
C LYS A 215 -2.92 -13.31 8.94
N LEU A 216 -4.03 -13.41 8.18
CA LEU A 216 -4.78 -12.26 7.70
C LEU A 216 -5.21 -11.34 8.85
N GLU A 217 -5.64 -11.90 9.98
CA GLU A 217 -6.05 -11.16 11.18
C GLU A 217 -4.98 -10.17 11.67
N THR A 218 -3.70 -10.53 11.57
CA THR A 218 -2.58 -9.64 11.94
C THR A 218 -2.51 -8.41 11.04
N LEU A 219 -2.71 -8.61 9.72
CA LEU A 219 -2.63 -7.55 8.72
C LEU A 219 -3.84 -6.64 8.80
N GLU A 220 -5.04 -7.21 8.91
CA GLU A 220 -6.28 -6.45 9.11
C GLU A 220 -6.28 -5.70 10.44
N GLY A 221 -5.68 -6.28 11.49
CA GLY A 221 -5.44 -5.60 12.75
C GLY A 221 -4.54 -4.36 12.60
N ALA A 222 -3.48 -4.45 11.79
CA ALA A 222 -2.62 -3.31 11.46
C ALA A 222 -3.36 -2.22 10.65
N MET A 223 -4.14 -2.62 9.64
CA MET A 223 -4.98 -1.69 8.86
C MET A 223 -5.97 -0.96 9.78
N ARG A 224 -6.65 -1.69 10.68
CA ARG A 224 -7.60 -1.12 11.64
C ARG A 224 -6.93 -0.19 12.65
N LEU A 225 -5.72 -0.49 13.10
CA LEU A 225 -4.96 0.39 14.00
C LEU A 225 -4.69 1.76 13.36
N SER A 226 -4.49 1.81 12.04
CA SER A 226 -4.29 3.09 11.34
C SER A 226 -5.51 4.00 11.54
N ALA A 227 -6.71 3.48 11.28
CA ALA A 227 -7.95 4.23 11.46
C ALA A 227 -8.17 4.65 12.93
N LEU A 228 -7.82 3.80 13.89
CA LEU A 228 -7.90 4.09 15.32
C LEU A 228 -6.95 5.22 15.75
N VAL A 229 -5.73 5.25 15.23
CA VAL A 229 -4.77 6.32 15.50
C VAL A 229 -5.21 7.63 14.85
N VAL A 230 -5.69 7.59 13.60
CA VAL A 230 -6.23 8.78 12.89
C VAL A 230 -7.43 9.36 13.63
N GLN A 231 -8.38 8.53 14.06
CA GLN A 231 -9.58 8.98 14.79
C GLN A 231 -9.35 9.22 16.30
N ALA A 232 -8.13 8.95 16.79
CA ALA A 232 -7.76 9.02 18.20
C ALA A 232 -8.75 8.26 19.11
N ARG A 233 -8.92 6.96 18.84
CA ARG A 233 -9.84 6.07 19.56
C ARG A 233 -9.20 4.72 19.91
N PRO A 234 -9.56 4.10 21.06
CA PRO A 234 -9.01 2.81 21.45
C PRO A 234 -9.67 1.65 20.70
N GLU A 235 -9.01 0.50 20.67
CA GLU A 235 -9.39 -0.70 19.90
C GLU A 235 -10.86 -1.15 20.07
N HIS A 236 -11.37 -1.11 21.30
CA HIS A 236 -12.71 -1.59 21.65
C HIS A 236 -13.78 -0.49 21.69
N SER A 237 -13.49 0.70 21.15
CA SER A 237 -14.44 1.81 21.10
C SER A 237 -15.52 1.60 20.03
N SER A 238 -16.68 2.22 20.22
CA SER A 238 -17.73 2.25 19.20
C SER A 238 -17.31 3.13 18.01
N PRO A 239 -17.53 2.69 16.76
CA PRO A 239 -17.28 3.50 15.56
C PRO A 239 -18.01 4.85 15.57
N LEU A 240 -19.16 4.96 16.24
CA LEU A 240 -19.92 6.21 16.37
C LEU A 240 -19.15 7.32 17.06
N LEU A 241 -18.14 6.98 17.87
CA LEU A 241 -17.31 7.94 18.58
C LEU A 241 -16.35 8.70 17.65
N GLN A 242 -16.28 8.37 16.35
CA GLN A 242 -15.58 9.20 15.38
C GLN A 242 -16.37 10.46 14.99
N LEU A 243 -17.69 10.49 15.27
CA LEU A 243 -18.53 11.66 14.98
C LEU A 243 -18.31 12.78 16.01
N PRO A 244 -18.43 14.05 15.59
CA PRO A 244 -18.36 15.18 16.50
C PRO A 244 -19.52 15.14 17.50
N HIS A 245 -19.32 15.66 18.71
CA HIS A 245 -20.33 15.77 19.77
C HIS A 245 -20.95 14.44 20.27
N VAL A 246 -20.55 13.28 19.72
CA VAL A 246 -21.03 11.97 20.18
C VAL A 246 -20.13 11.44 21.30
N GLY A 247 -20.69 11.39 22.51
CA GLY A 247 -20.06 10.82 23.70
C GLY A 247 -20.51 9.39 24.02
N GLU A 248 -19.88 8.79 25.03
CA GLU A 248 -20.20 7.46 25.56
C GLU A 248 -21.64 7.34 26.09
N ASP A 249 -22.25 8.47 26.46
CA ASP A 249 -23.63 8.59 26.92
C ASP A 249 -24.66 8.22 25.85
N LEU A 250 -24.35 8.50 24.57
CA LEU A 250 -25.22 8.20 23.43
C LEU A 250 -25.03 6.78 22.88
N ILE A 251 -23.90 6.13 23.16
CA ILE A 251 -23.56 4.81 22.60
C ILE A 251 -24.51 3.71 23.08
N LYS A 252 -24.80 3.65 24.39
CA LYS A 252 -25.71 2.61 24.93
C LYS A 252 -27.15 2.75 24.39
N PRO A 253 -27.76 3.96 24.38
CA PRO A 253 -29.07 4.16 23.77
C PRO A 253 -29.13 3.81 22.28
N LEU A 254 -28.16 4.27 21.48
CA LEU A 254 -28.08 3.96 20.04
C LEU A 254 -27.91 2.45 19.82
N GLY A 255 -27.09 1.82 20.67
CA GLY A 255 -26.87 0.39 20.63
C GLY A 255 -28.12 -0.45 20.89
N ARG A 256 -29.04 0.00 21.77
CA ARG A 256 -30.32 -0.69 22.01
C ARG A 256 -31.23 -0.68 20.77
N LYS A 257 -31.05 0.29 19.87
CA LYS A 257 -31.78 0.39 18.60
C LYS A 257 -31.06 -0.30 17.43
N GLY A 258 -30.00 -1.06 17.70
CA GLY A 258 -29.23 -1.76 16.66
C GLY A 258 -28.23 -0.88 15.90
N ILE A 259 -28.08 0.39 16.27
CA ILE A 259 -27.13 1.30 15.61
C ILE A 259 -25.75 1.08 16.22
N ARG A 260 -24.80 0.62 15.41
CA ARG A 260 -23.44 0.26 15.83
C ARG A 260 -22.36 1.21 15.30
N GLY A 261 -22.66 1.91 14.20
CA GLY A 261 -21.73 2.82 13.53
C GLY A 261 -22.44 3.82 12.60
N PRO A 262 -21.67 4.66 11.89
CA PRO A 262 -22.18 5.76 11.08
C PRO A 262 -23.16 5.30 9.99
N LEU A 263 -22.89 4.16 9.34
CA LEU A 263 -23.76 3.61 8.29
C LEU A 263 -25.17 3.32 8.84
N GLY A 264 -25.25 2.70 10.01
CA GLY A 264 -26.52 2.43 10.70
C GLY A 264 -27.24 3.70 11.15
N LEU A 265 -26.52 4.79 11.43
CA LEU A 265 -27.12 6.07 11.79
C LEU A 265 -27.77 6.75 10.56
N VAL A 266 -27.15 6.62 9.39
CA VAL A 266 -27.65 7.17 8.12
C VAL A 266 -28.86 6.39 7.59
N SER A 267 -29.01 5.11 7.92
CA SER A 267 -30.20 4.34 7.53
C SER A 267 -31.48 4.70 8.30
N VAL A 268 -31.38 5.45 9.40
CA VAL A 268 -32.54 5.77 10.26
C VAL A 268 -33.15 7.13 9.93
N SER A 269 -34.48 7.21 9.78
CA SER A 269 -35.19 8.47 9.49
C SER A 269 -35.25 9.42 10.68
N ASP A 270 -35.50 8.89 11.90
CA ASP A 270 -35.70 9.69 13.12
C ASP A 270 -34.39 10.08 13.83
N ARG A 271 -33.31 10.36 13.07
CA ARG A 271 -31.98 10.72 13.61
C ARG A 271 -32.04 11.81 14.67
N ARG A 272 -32.83 12.86 14.44
CA ARG A 272 -32.94 14.00 15.37
C ARG A 272 -33.47 13.57 16.74
N VAL A 273 -34.41 12.64 16.79
CA VAL A 273 -34.98 12.10 18.05
C VAL A 273 -33.93 11.31 18.82
N LEU A 274 -33.06 10.58 18.10
CA LEU A 274 -31.96 9.83 18.70
C LEU A 274 -30.87 10.72 19.27
N LEU A 275 -30.61 11.85 18.61
CA LEU A 275 -29.60 12.83 18.98
C LEU A 275 -30.22 14.06 19.67
N ARG A 276 -31.34 13.89 20.37
CA ARG A 276 -32.09 14.99 21.02
C ARG A 276 -31.30 15.74 22.08
N ASN A 277 -30.26 15.11 22.64
CA ASN A 277 -29.39 15.73 23.65
C ASN A 277 -28.43 16.76 23.03
N LEU A 278 -28.28 16.75 21.70
CA LEU A 278 -27.45 17.71 20.97
C LEU A 278 -28.24 18.98 20.64
N SER A 279 -27.58 20.14 20.71
CA SER A 279 -28.14 21.39 20.18
C SER A 279 -28.35 21.30 18.67
N ASP A 280 -29.13 22.22 18.10
CA ASP A 280 -29.35 22.24 16.64
C ASP A 280 -28.05 22.43 15.86
N ALA A 281 -27.14 23.27 16.35
CA ALA A 281 -25.82 23.47 15.76
C ALA A 281 -24.96 22.19 15.83
N GLN A 282 -24.90 21.54 17.00
CA GLN A 282 -24.17 20.28 17.16
C GLN A 282 -24.73 19.17 16.28
N TYR A 283 -26.05 19.13 16.11
CA TYR A 283 -26.69 18.17 15.21
C TYR A 283 -26.34 18.43 13.74
N GLN A 284 -26.29 19.70 13.32
CA GLN A 284 -25.85 20.08 11.98
C GLN A 284 -24.38 19.69 11.74
N ASP A 285 -23.49 19.89 12.72
CA ASP A 285 -22.09 19.45 12.60
C ASP A 285 -21.99 17.94 12.38
N VAL A 286 -22.83 17.15 13.06
CA VAL A 286 -22.88 15.69 12.86
C VAL A 286 -23.35 15.35 11.44
N LEU A 287 -24.40 16.01 10.94
CA LEU A 287 -24.88 15.77 9.58
C LEU A 287 -23.83 16.13 8.53
N HIS A 288 -23.16 17.27 8.68
CA HIS A 288 -22.10 17.70 7.77
C HIS A 288 -20.92 16.73 7.79
N CYS A 289 -20.56 16.21 8.97
CA CYS A 289 -19.54 15.16 9.09
C CYS A 289 -19.96 13.88 8.34
N LEU A 290 -21.23 13.47 8.44
CA LEU A 290 -21.78 12.32 7.71
C LEU A 290 -21.84 12.56 6.19
N GLU A 291 -22.05 13.79 5.72
CA GLU A 291 -21.97 14.12 4.29
C GLU A 291 -20.53 14.00 3.77
N CYS A 292 -19.55 14.42 4.57
CA CYS A 292 -18.14 14.33 4.22
C CYS A 292 -17.61 12.89 4.21
N MET A 293 -18.16 12.04 5.08
CA MET A 293 -17.76 10.63 5.16
C MET A 293 -18.04 9.87 3.86
N PRO A 294 -17.19 8.92 3.48
CA PRO A 294 -17.34 8.18 2.24
C PRO A 294 -18.30 6.98 2.37
N ARG A 295 -19.09 6.75 1.32
CA ARG A 295 -19.74 5.48 1.01
C ARG A 295 -19.20 4.99 -0.32
N LEU A 296 -18.55 3.83 -0.32
CA LEU A 296 -17.97 3.28 -1.54
C LEU A 296 -18.97 2.37 -2.25
N LEU A 297 -19.10 2.59 -3.56
CA LEU A 297 -19.61 1.58 -4.48
C LEU A 297 -18.43 0.84 -5.07
N LEU A 298 -18.49 -0.49 -4.97
CA LEU A 298 -17.47 -1.40 -5.47
C LEU A 298 -18.06 -2.20 -6.61
N GLU A 299 -17.45 -2.08 -7.79
CA GLU A 299 -17.73 -2.93 -8.94
C GLU A 299 -16.50 -3.78 -9.23
N VAL A 300 -16.69 -5.09 -9.42
CA VAL A 300 -15.58 -6.02 -9.64
C VAL A 300 -15.80 -6.79 -10.93
N ARG A 301 -14.72 -6.90 -11.71
CA ARG A 301 -14.65 -7.71 -12.92
C ARG A 301 -13.42 -8.60 -12.85
N THR A 302 -13.54 -9.81 -13.37
CA THR A 302 -12.45 -10.81 -13.40
C THR A 302 -12.21 -11.23 -14.83
N GLU A 303 -10.98 -11.05 -15.30
CA GLU A 303 -10.59 -11.33 -16.69
C GLU A 303 -9.19 -11.97 -16.75
N VAL A 304 -8.96 -12.79 -17.78
CA VAL A 304 -7.64 -13.28 -18.16
C VAL A 304 -7.27 -12.50 -19.42
N LEU A 305 -6.30 -11.59 -19.34
CA LEU A 305 -6.00 -10.61 -20.40
C LEU A 305 -5.43 -11.22 -21.68
N ASP A 306 -4.90 -12.45 -21.59
CA ASP A 306 -4.19 -13.13 -22.67
C ASP A 306 -4.98 -14.32 -23.27
N ASP A 307 -6.21 -14.57 -22.81
CA ASP A 307 -7.08 -15.64 -23.34
C ASP A 307 -8.08 -15.08 -24.36
N GLU A 308 -8.17 -15.71 -25.54
CA GLU A 308 -9.13 -15.37 -26.61
C GLU A 308 -10.60 -15.63 -26.20
N ASN A 309 -10.81 -16.43 -25.15
CA ASN A 309 -12.12 -16.81 -24.65
C ASN A 309 -12.51 -15.95 -23.43
N GLU A 310 -13.33 -14.93 -23.65
CA GLU A 310 -13.87 -14.11 -22.57
C GLU A 310 -14.62 -14.97 -21.53
N GLY A 311 -14.23 -14.83 -20.26
CA GLY A 311 -14.90 -15.46 -19.12
C GLY A 311 -14.43 -16.88 -18.75
N VAL A 312 -13.47 -17.46 -19.46
CA VAL A 312 -12.86 -18.74 -19.08
C VAL A 312 -11.57 -18.49 -18.31
N ILE A 313 -11.48 -19.01 -17.07
CA ILE A 313 -10.24 -18.96 -16.28
C ILE A 313 -9.52 -20.30 -16.40
N THR A 314 -8.40 -20.30 -17.10
CA THR A 314 -7.51 -21.45 -17.26
C THR A 314 -6.62 -21.65 -16.02
N ALA A 315 -6.29 -22.90 -15.69
CA ALA A 315 -5.42 -23.19 -14.54
C ALA A 315 -4.01 -22.62 -14.76
N GLU A 316 -3.36 -22.15 -13.69
CA GLU A 316 -2.02 -21.51 -13.73
C GLU A 316 -1.93 -20.20 -14.55
N SER A 317 -3.03 -19.72 -15.14
CA SER A 317 -3.08 -18.41 -15.79
C SER A 317 -2.99 -17.25 -14.79
N ILE A 318 -2.62 -16.07 -15.29
CA ILE A 318 -2.64 -14.84 -14.49
C ILE A 318 -4.03 -14.22 -14.60
N VAL A 319 -4.79 -14.32 -13.51
CA VAL A 319 -6.11 -13.69 -13.39
C VAL A 319 -5.94 -12.25 -12.95
N THR A 320 -6.59 -11.34 -13.66
CA THR A 320 -6.68 -9.92 -13.30
C THR A 320 -8.07 -9.64 -12.71
N VAL A 321 -8.09 -9.20 -11.45
CA VAL A 321 -9.28 -8.69 -10.77
C VAL A 321 -9.24 -7.17 -10.86
N THR A 322 -10.18 -6.63 -11.62
CA THR A 322 -10.37 -5.19 -11.82
C THR A 322 -11.41 -4.70 -10.82
N ALA A 323 -10.98 -3.90 -9.85
CA ALA A 323 -11.82 -3.28 -8.84
C ALA A 323 -12.03 -1.80 -9.17
N THR A 324 -13.27 -1.40 -9.45
CA THR A 324 -13.65 -0.01 -9.68
C THR A 324 -14.32 0.54 -8.43
N LEU A 325 -13.65 1.49 -7.79
CA LEU A 325 -14.13 2.21 -6.61
C LEU A 325 -14.79 3.50 -7.05
N THR A 326 -16.04 3.72 -6.64
CA THR A 326 -16.72 5.02 -6.80
C THR A 326 -17.05 5.58 -5.42
N ARG A 327 -16.58 6.80 -5.14
CA ARG A 327 -16.77 7.49 -3.87
C ARG A 327 -18.06 8.31 -3.90
N LEU A 328 -18.99 7.98 -3.01
CA LEU A 328 -20.19 8.78 -2.76
C LEU A 328 -20.14 9.39 -1.35
N PRO A 329 -20.86 10.49 -1.08
CA PRO A 329 -21.10 10.92 0.29
C PRO A 329 -21.93 9.85 1.03
N LEU A 330 -21.64 9.68 2.32
CA LEU A 330 -22.33 8.69 3.15
C LEU A 330 -23.78 9.11 3.40
N LEU A 331 -24.01 10.38 3.74
CA LEU A 331 -25.33 11.00 3.73
C LEU A 331 -25.51 11.84 2.46
N ASP A 332 -26.55 11.54 1.69
CA ASP A 332 -26.90 12.33 0.50
C ASP A 332 -27.60 13.63 0.94
N PRO A 333 -27.05 14.82 0.64
CA PRO A 333 -27.65 16.10 1.03
C PRO A 333 -29.06 16.30 0.45
N ASN A 334 -29.35 15.71 -0.71
CA ASN A 334 -30.68 15.81 -1.34
C ASN A 334 -31.69 14.81 -0.78
N ASN A 335 -31.22 13.79 -0.05
CA ASN A 335 -32.06 12.71 0.48
C ASN A 335 -31.95 12.59 2.02
N ALA A 336 -31.54 13.67 2.70
CA ALA A 336 -31.30 13.70 4.15
C ALA A 336 -32.53 13.35 5.02
N HIS A 337 -33.73 13.24 4.43
CA HIS A 337 -34.96 12.85 5.11
C HIS A 337 -35.58 11.53 4.64
N SER A 338 -35.09 10.88 3.59
CA SER A 338 -35.66 9.60 3.14
C SER A 338 -34.79 8.40 3.50
N SER A 339 -35.47 7.30 3.81
CA SER A 339 -34.93 6.04 4.28
C SER A 339 -34.46 5.10 3.16
N THR A 340 -34.43 5.56 1.90
CA THR A 340 -34.04 4.70 0.77
C THR A 340 -32.52 4.65 0.60
N VAL A 341 -31.89 3.88 1.49
CA VAL A 341 -30.57 3.32 1.19
C VAL A 341 -30.82 2.11 0.29
N ASN A 342 -30.51 2.23 -1.02
CA ASN A 342 -30.44 1.08 -1.91
C ASN A 342 -29.34 0.15 -1.38
N HIS A 343 -29.73 -0.86 -0.60
CA HIS A 343 -28.87 -1.94 -0.17
C HIS A 343 -28.66 -2.92 -1.32
N SER A 344 -27.72 -2.60 -2.21
CA SER A 344 -27.05 -3.61 -3.02
C SER A 344 -25.62 -3.73 -2.49
N VAL A 345 -25.45 -4.58 -1.48
CA VAL A 345 -24.25 -5.36 -1.08
C VAL A 345 -24.41 -5.74 0.40
N PRO A 346 -24.39 -7.03 0.77
CA PRO A 346 -24.59 -7.47 2.14
C PRO A 346 -23.36 -7.18 3.00
N VAL A 347 -23.53 -6.36 4.03
CA VAL A 347 -22.60 -6.23 5.15
C VAL A 347 -22.65 -7.54 5.93
N ALA A 348 -21.56 -8.31 5.96
CA ALA A 348 -21.45 -9.50 6.78
C ALA A 348 -21.47 -9.11 8.27
N ALA A 349 -22.44 -9.64 9.02
CA ALA A 349 -22.55 -9.47 10.47
C ALA A 349 -21.39 -10.20 11.20
N PRO A 350 -20.95 -9.72 12.37
CA PRO A 350 -19.96 -10.42 13.18
C PRO A 350 -20.59 -11.67 13.81
N GLU A 351 -20.05 -12.85 13.50
CA GLU A 351 -20.47 -14.11 14.11
C GLU A 351 -20.07 -14.16 15.59
N SER A 352 -21.07 -14.28 16.47
CA SER A 352 -20.89 -14.70 17.86
C SER A 352 -21.97 -15.71 18.23
N THR A 353 -21.65 -17.00 18.19
CA THR A 353 -21.90 -18.04 19.22
C THR A 353 -21.82 -19.45 18.60
N PRO A 354 -21.30 -20.45 19.34
CA PRO A 354 -21.12 -21.81 18.84
C PRO A 354 -22.46 -22.57 18.85
N ALA A 355 -22.84 -23.12 17.70
CA ALA A 355 -24.03 -23.97 17.59
C ALA A 355 -23.84 -25.31 18.32
N GLU A 356 -24.81 -25.62 19.18
CA GLU A 356 -25.02 -26.93 19.80
C GLU A 356 -25.23 -28.02 18.74
N THR A 357 -24.71 -29.21 19.04
CA THR A 357 -24.92 -30.42 18.23
C THR A 357 -26.36 -30.93 18.35
N PRO A 358 -27.05 -31.28 17.25
CA PRO A 358 -28.38 -31.86 17.34
C PRO A 358 -28.29 -33.33 17.76
N LYS A 359 -28.97 -33.65 18.86
CA LYS A 359 -29.25 -35.01 19.34
C LYS A 359 -30.17 -35.72 18.33
N VAL A 360 -29.71 -36.82 17.74
CA VAL A 360 -30.58 -37.82 17.13
C VAL A 360 -30.73 -38.99 18.09
N LYS A 361 -31.97 -39.26 18.54
CA LYS A 361 -32.39 -40.52 19.16
C LYS A 361 -33.65 -40.99 18.43
N SER A 362 -33.57 -42.12 17.75
CA SER A 362 -34.71 -43.01 17.57
C SER A 362 -34.21 -44.46 17.60
N TRP A 363 -34.92 -45.26 18.40
CA TRP A 363 -34.81 -46.71 18.57
C TRP A 363 -34.72 -47.41 17.20
N GLU A 364 -33.93 -48.48 17.03
CA GLU A 364 -34.29 -49.85 17.42
C GLU A 364 -33.05 -50.75 17.66
N LYS A 365 -33.21 -51.69 18.60
CA LYS A 365 -32.37 -52.90 18.83
C LYS A 365 -33.34 -54.08 18.71
N PRO A 366 -32.95 -55.32 18.30
CA PRO A 366 -31.93 -56.13 18.98
C PRO A 366 -31.06 -56.96 17.98
N ALA A 367 -29.97 -57.65 18.32
CA ALA A 367 -29.79 -58.62 19.39
C ALA A 367 -28.31 -58.87 19.74
N LYS A 368 -28.07 -59.22 21.01
CA LYS A 368 -26.79 -59.65 21.60
C LYS A 368 -26.51 -61.13 21.29
N LYS A 369 -25.23 -61.47 21.04
CA LYS A 369 -24.53 -62.64 21.63
C LYS A 369 -23.06 -62.23 21.83
N ARG A 370 -22.62 -62.05 23.08
CA ARG A 370 -21.84 -63.00 23.93
C ARG A 370 -20.46 -63.28 23.33
N LYS A 371 -19.33 -63.38 24.04
CA LYS A 371 -18.82 -63.06 25.39
C LYS A 371 -17.39 -63.65 25.36
N GLY A 372 -16.40 -62.98 25.95
CA GLY A 372 -15.08 -63.58 26.27
C GLY A 372 -13.94 -63.00 25.42
N GLY A 373 -12.74 -62.75 25.94
CA GLY A 373 -12.15 -63.04 27.24
C GLY A 373 -10.71 -62.51 27.24
N LYS A 374 -10.22 -62.14 28.43
CA LYS A 374 -8.88 -61.62 28.76
C LYS A 374 -7.72 -62.48 28.19
N SER A 375 -6.57 -61.85 27.90
CA SER A 375 -5.34 -61.98 28.73
C SER A 375 -4.12 -61.21 28.19
N ASN A 376 -3.43 -60.55 29.13
CA ASN A 376 -2.00 -60.15 29.13
C ASN A 376 -1.05 -61.18 28.49
N LYS A 377 0.10 -60.78 27.92
CA LYS A 377 1.37 -60.55 28.65
C LYS A 377 2.55 -60.25 27.68
N SER A 378 3.48 -59.48 28.22
CA SER A 378 4.84 -59.13 27.80
C SER A 378 5.74 -60.24 27.21
N GLY A 379 6.72 -59.83 26.39
CA GLY A 379 7.96 -60.61 26.14
C GLY A 379 8.96 -59.85 25.26
N LYS A 380 10.20 -59.74 25.73
CA LYS A 380 11.33 -58.93 25.22
C LYS A 380 12.44 -59.86 24.70
N GLY A 381 13.24 -59.39 23.74
CA GLY A 381 14.52 -59.98 23.29
C GLY A 381 14.45 -60.40 21.82
N GLY A 382 15.44 -60.21 20.94
CA GLY A 382 16.89 -60.02 21.06
C GLY A 382 17.47 -60.79 19.86
N GLY A 383 18.26 -60.14 18.99
CA GLY A 383 18.39 -60.50 17.58
C GLY A 383 19.51 -61.47 17.17
N LYS A 384 19.69 -61.63 15.84
CA LYS A 384 20.98 -61.75 15.10
C LYS A 384 20.75 -62.04 13.59
N ARG A 385 21.69 -61.53 12.76
CA ARG A 385 21.83 -61.62 11.29
C ARG A 385 22.37 -63.00 10.83
N PRO A 386 22.46 -63.28 9.51
CA PRO A 386 23.66 -62.93 8.68
C PRO A 386 23.26 -62.30 7.30
N VAL A 387 23.93 -61.27 6.72
CA VAL A 387 25.18 -61.16 5.88
C VAL A 387 25.16 -62.07 4.64
N ALA A 388 25.17 -61.58 3.37
CA ALA A 388 26.32 -61.05 2.58
C ALA A 388 25.83 -60.25 1.34
N HIS A 389 26.25 -59.00 1.11
CA HIS A 389 27.37 -58.46 0.30
C HIS A 389 27.23 -58.47 -1.24
N ALA A 390 27.16 -57.26 -1.84
CA ALA A 390 28.02 -56.83 -2.95
C ALA A 390 28.04 -55.28 -3.06
N ASN A 391 29.26 -54.72 -3.17
CA ASN A 391 29.62 -53.31 -3.23
C ASN A 391 29.52 -52.71 -4.65
N LYS A 392 29.25 -51.39 -4.75
CA LYS A 392 30.19 -50.39 -5.34
C LYS A 392 29.65 -48.96 -5.22
N ALA A 393 30.55 -48.02 -4.92
CA ALA A 393 30.38 -46.57 -4.97
C ALA A 393 31.54 -45.97 -5.83
N PRO A 394 31.73 -44.64 -5.96
CA PRO A 394 31.35 -43.82 -7.12
C PRO A 394 32.54 -43.09 -7.78
N GLN A 395 32.35 -42.48 -8.96
CA GLN A 395 33.26 -41.50 -9.62
C GLN A 395 32.46 -40.81 -10.76
N SER A 396 32.21 -39.49 -10.75
CA SER A 396 33.05 -38.32 -11.04
C SER A 396 32.99 -37.86 -12.51
N VAL A 397 32.78 -36.55 -12.64
CA VAL A 397 32.55 -35.66 -13.80
C VAL A 397 33.59 -35.80 -14.94
N PRO A 398 33.22 -35.45 -16.19
CA PRO A 398 33.93 -34.33 -16.83
C PRO A 398 33.01 -33.38 -17.64
N ALA A 399 33.39 -32.10 -17.71
CA ALA A 399 32.97 -31.12 -18.73
C ALA A 399 33.71 -31.41 -20.06
N PRO A 400 33.23 -30.93 -21.24
CA PRO A 400 33.72 -29.63 -21.73
C PRO A 400 32.82 -28.83 -22.73
N GLN A 401 33.07 -27.52 -22.72
CA GLN A 401 33.25 -26.53 -23.82
C GLN A 401 32.18 -26.23 -24.91
N GLU A 402 32.11 -24.91 -25.14
CA GLU A 402 31.53 -24.03 -26.18
C GLU A 402 31.39 -24.59 -27.61
N GLN A 403 30.29 -24.21 -28.27
CA GLN A 403 30.28 -23.77 -29.66
C GLN A 403 29.00 -22.98 -29.99
N GLU A 404 29.20 -21.78 -30.52
CA GLU A 404 28.20 -20.95 -31.21
C GLU A 404 27.70 -21.66 -32.47
N ALA A 405 26.41 -21.56 -32.76
CA ALA A 405 25.89 -21.68 -34.12
C ALA A 405 24.57 -20.90 -34.25
N GLU A 406 24.61 -19.92 -35.13
CA GLU A 406 23.48 -19.22 -35.73
C GLU A 406 22.51 -20.23 -36.35
N GLU A 407 21.20 -20.05 -36.17
CA GLU A 407 20.21 -20.67 -37.05
C GLU A 407 19.33 -19.60 -37.71
N SER A 408 19.46 -19.64 -39.04
CA SER A 408 18.87 -18.79 -40.04
C SER A 408 17.36 -18.99 -40.14
N ASN A 409 16.69 -17.86 -40.37
CA ASN A 409 15.34 -17.75 -40.88
C ASN A 409 15.19 -18.51 -42.22
N SER A 410 14.18 -19.37 -42.34
CA SER A 410 13.64 -19.77 -43.63
C SER A 410 12.12 -19.88 -43.53
N GLU A 411 11.48 -18.85 -44.04
CA GLU A 411 10.06 -18.76 -44.36
C GLU A 411 9.69 -19.85 -45.38
N GLN A 412 8.53 -20.47 -45.16
CA GLN A 412 7.89 -21.29 -46.17
C GLN A 412 6.43 -20.87 -46.26
N GLU A 413 6.15 -20.08 -47.30
CA GLU A 413 4.81 -19.71 -47.75
C GLU A 413 4.01 -20.96 -48.14
N SER A 414 2.77 -21.02 -47.68
CA SER A 414 1.72 -21.80 -48.35
C SER A 414 0.52 -20.89 -48.58
N ASP A 415 0.31 -20.55 -49.85
CA ASP A 415 -0.86 -19.88 -50.41
C ASP A 415 -2.14 -20.67 -50.11
N THR A 416 -3.09 -20.02 -49.45
CA THR A 416 -4.52 -20.34 -49.57
C THR A 416 -5.28 -19.01 -49.60
N VAL A 417 -5.78 -18.67 -50.77
CA VAL A 417 -6.64 -17.52 -51.03
C VAL A 417 -8.06 -17.93 -50.62
N GLU A 418 -8.58 -17.34 -49.55
CA GLU A 418 -10.02 -17.24 -49.29
C GLU A 418 -10.42 -15.78 -49.10
N GLU A 419 -11.67 -15.52 -49.45
CA GLU A 419 -12.22 -14.29 -49.99
C GLU A 419 -12.21 -13.10 -49.02
N VAL A 420 -11.87 -11.92 -49.56
CA VAL A 420 -11.95 -10.63 -48.86
C VAL A 420 -13.42 -10.31 -48.61
N HIS A 421 -13.88 -10.54 -47.38
CA HIS A 421 -15.02 -9.84 -46.83
C HIS A 421 -14.52 -8.54 -46.20
N ASP A 422 -15.06 -7.42 -46.67
CA ASP A 422 -14.80 -6.06 -46.17
C ASP A 422 -15.10 -6.00 -44.66
N THR A 423 -14.06 -5.92 -43.83
CA THR A 423 -14.11 -5.66 -42.38
C THR A 423 -13.21 -4.47 -42.07
N HIS A 424 -13.58 -3.31 -42.61
CA HIS A 424 -12.86 -2.06 -42.36
C HIS A 424 -13.21 -1.41 -41.00
N ASP A 425 -14.11 -2.02 -40.22
CA ASP A 425 -14.50 -1.55 -38.86
C ASP A 425 -13.73 -2.27 -37.72
N ASP A 426 -13.18 -3.47 -37.95
CA ASP A 426 -12.60 -4.28 -36.86
C ASP A 426 -11.18 -3.84 -36.46
N GLU A 427 -10.39 -3.28 -37.39
CA GLU A 427 -9.02 -2.84 -37.09
C GLU A 427 -8.98 -1.54 -36.25
N GLU A 428 -9.93 -0.61 -36.45
CA GLU A 428 -9.97 0.63 -35.65
C GLU A 428 -10.37 0.38 -34.19
N ASP A 429 -11.23 -0.61 -33.93
CA ASP A 429 -11.61 -1.01 -32.56
C ASP A 429 -10.45 -1.72 -31.84
N ASP A 430 -9.69 -2.57 -32.54
CA ASP A 430 -8.53 -3.27 -31.99
C ASP A 430 -7.39 -2.30 -31.62
N TRP A 431 -7.13 -1.29 -32.47
CA TRP A 431 -6.15 -0.24 -32.17
C TRP A 431 -6.56 0.65 -30.98
N GLN A 432 -7.86 0.93 -30.82
CA GLN A 432 -8.37 1.68 -29.67
C GLN A 432 -8.21 0.90 -28.37
N ASP A 433 -8.44 -0.41 -28.39
CA ASP A 433 -8.24 -1.27 -27.22
C ASP A 433 -6.76 -1.45 -26.87
N VAL A 434 -5.87 -1.55 -27.85
CA VAL A 434 -4.42 -1.49 -27.63
C VAL A 434 -4.01 -0.15 -27.01
N GLN A 435 -4.52 0.97 -27.53
CA GLN A 435 -4.25 2.29 -26.94
C GLN A 435 -4.78 2.43 -25.51
N ARG A 436 -5.96 1.88 -25.21
CA ARG A 436 -6.50 1.82 -23.84
C ARG A 436 -5.63 0.97 -22.93
N ARG A 437 -5.17 -0.20 -23.39
CA ARG A 437 -4.24 -1.09 -22.63
C ARG A 437 -2.90 -0.39 -22.38
N VAL A 438 -2.34 0.30 -23.38
CA VAL A 438 -1.11 1.09 -23.27
C VAL A 438 -1.29 2.28 -22.33
N ALA A 439 -2.42 3.00 -22.41
CA ALA A 439 -2.75 4.08 -21.49
C ALA A 439 -2.92 3.59 -20.04
N LYS A 440 -3.55 2.43 -19.85
CA LYS A 440 -3.70 1.76 -18.54
C LYS A 440 -2.33 1.35 -17.96
N LYS A 441 -1.41 0.88 -18.81
CA LYS A 441 -0.04 0.53 -18.44
C LYS A 441 0.82 1.78 -18.12
N ASN A 442 0.70 2.85 -18.91
CA ASN A 442 1.41 4.12 -18.65
C ASN A 442 0.93 4.81 -17.36
N LYS A 443 -0.38 4.77 -17.08
CA LYS A 443 -0.95 5.24 -15.81
C LYS A 443 -0.46 4.44 -14.59
N SER A 444 0.01 3.20 -14.79
CA SER A 444 0.64 2.39 -13.74
C SER A 444 2.10 2.74 -13.47
N LEU A 445 2.79 3.46 -14.38
CA LEU A 445 4.20 3.84 -14.27
C LEU A 445 4.40 5.25 -13.68
N GLU A 446 3.37 6.09 -13.70
CA GLU A 446 3.40 7.37 -13.00
C GLU A 446 3.20 7.17 -11.49
N LYS A 447 4.05 7.84 -10.69
CA LYS A 447 3.89 7.89 -9.24
C LYS A 447 2.53 8.53 -8.93
N LYS A 448 1.54 7.71 -8.56
CA LYS A 448 0.18 8.18 -8.28
C LYS A 448 0.19 9.29 -7.24
N SER A 449 -0.66 10.29 -7.46
CA SER A 449 -0.83 11.43 -6.56
C SER A 449 -1.28 10.95 -5.18
N LYS A 450 -0.62 11.38 -4.10
CA LYS A 450 -1.06 11.14 -2.71
C LYS A 450 -2.11 12.17 -2.25
N LYS A 451 -3.01 12.60 -3.15
CA LYS A 451 -4.04 13.61 -2.88
C LYS A 451 -5.41 13.00 -3.12
N SER A 452 -6.25 13.08 -2.09
CA SER A 452 -7.60 12.53 -2.06
C SER A 452 -8.52 13.57 -1.40
N ARG A 453 -9.55 13.16 -0.67
CA ARG A 453 -10.32 14.05 0.21
C ARG A 453 -9.74 14.10 1.62
N SER A 454 -9.89 15.26 2.28
CA SER A 454 -9.50 15.44 3.68
C SER A 454 -10.42 14.65 4.62
N VAL A 455 -9.83 14.05 5.64
CA VAL A 455 -10.50 13.26 6.67
C VAL A 455 -10.89 14.16 7.83
N HIS A 456 -12.12 14.00 8.34
CA HIS A 456 -12.47 14.60 9.62
C HIS A 456 -11.75 13.89 10.77
N CYS A 457 -10.61 14.42 11.19
CA CYS A 457 -9.81 13.90 12.30
C CYS A 457 -9.17 15.04 13.13
N PRO A 458 -9.95 15.77 13.94
CA PRO A 458 -9.50 17.00 14.61
C PRO A 458 -8.40 16.81 15.67
N LEU A 459 -8.16 15.58 16.10
CA LEU A 459 -7.11 15.25 17.07
C LEU A 459 -5.83 14.72 16.40
N PHE A 460 -5.88 14.46 15.10
CA PHE A 460 -4.70 14.07 14.34
C PHE A 460 -3.87 15.32 14.00
N PRO A 461 -2.52 15.26 14.04
CA PRO A 461 -1.69 16.47 13.94
C PRO A 461 -1.67 17.15 12.57
N ASP A 462 -1.75 16.34 11.50
CA ASP A 462 -1.62 16.81 10.12
C ASP A 462 -2.97 16.72 9.39
N ASP A 463 -3.11 17.40 8.24
CA ASP A 463 -4.26 17.17 7.35
C ASP A 463 -4.14 15.78 6.71
N LYS A 464 -4.99 14.84 7.14
CA LYS A 464 -4.96 13.45 6.67
C LYS A 464 -5.84 13.30 5.43
N GLN A 465 -5.24 12.81 4.35
CA GLN A 465 -5.96 12.40 3.14
C GLN A 465 -6.54 10.98 3.31
N GLU A 466 -7.75 10.73 2.82
CA GLU A 466 -8.40 9.40 2.91
C GLU A 466 -7.71 8.39 1.97
N TYR A 467 -7.30 7.24 2.50
CA TYR A 467 -6.74 6.14 1.71
C TYR A 467 -7.50 4.83 1.94
N TRP A 468 -7.38 3.92 0.99
CA TRP A 468 -8.13 2.66 0.98
C TRP A 468 -7.25 1.46 0.61
N TRP A 469 -7.25 0.45 1.46
CA TRP A 469 -6.63 -0.84 1.17
C TRP A 469 -7.55 -1.68 0.31
N VAL A 470 -7.09 -2.10 -0.86
CA VAL A 470 -7.79 -3.03 -1.75
C VAL A 470 -7.00 -4.32 -1.84
N TYR A 471 -7.59 -5.44 -1.44
CA TYR A 471 -6.88 -6.72 -1.40
C TYR A 471 -7.82 -7.91 -1.56
N LEU A 472 -7.29 -8.98 -2.14
CA LEU A 472 -8.02 -10.21 -2.39
C LEU A 472 -7.70 -11.24 -1.30
N VAL A 473 -8.72 -11.93 -0.79
CA VAL A 473 -8.60 -12.96 0.24
C VAL A 473 -9.12 -14.30 -0.28
N ASP A 474 -8.36 -15.36 -0.06
CA ASP A 474 -8.84 -16.74 -0.21
C ASP A 474 -9.65 -17.13 1.04
N LYS A 475 -10.96 -17.32 0.88
CA LYS A 475 -11.88 -17.61 1.98
C LYS A 475 -11.55 -18.93 2.68
N ARG A 476 -11.03 -19.93 1.95
CA ARG A 476 -10.70 -21.25 2.51
C ARG A 476 -9.41 -21.21 3.32
N ARG A 477 -8.40 -20.48 2.83
CA ARG A 477 -7.09 -20.40 3.49
C ARG A 477 -7.02 -19.31 4.58
N HIS A 478 -7.96 -18.36 4.57
CA HIS A 478 -7.92 -17.17 5.42
C HIS A 478 -6.58 -16.43 5.30
N THR A 479 -6.11 -16.27 4.05
CA THR A 479 -4.85 -15.61 3.69
C THR A 479 -5.08 -14.69 2.50
N LEU A 480 -4.20 -13.70 2.34
CA LEU A 480 -4.16 -12.88 1.14
C LEU A 480 -3.92 -13.74 -0.11
N ALA A 481 -4.59 -13.43 -1.20
CA ALA A 481 -4.33 -13.99 -2.53
C ALA A 481 -3.43 -13.06 -3.36
N THR A 482 -3.47 -11.75 -3.07
CA THR A 482 -2.64 -10.72 -3.72
C THR A 482 -1.95 -9.83 -2.68
N VAL A 483 -0.91 -9.11 -3.10
CA VAL A 483 -0.36 -8.01 -2.29
C VAL A 483 -1.44 -6.92 -2.15
N PRO A 484 -1.75 -6.42 -0.95
CA PRO A 484 -2.69 -5.33 -0.75
C PRO A 484 -2.21 -4.07 -1.45
N TYR A 485 -3.14 -3.39 -2.11
CA TYR A 485 -2.88 -2.13 -2.80
C TYR A 485 -3.45 -0.96 -1.98
N LEU A 486 -2.61 0.00 -1.60
CA LEU A 486 -3.05 1.22 -0.92
C LEU A 486 -3.40 2.30 -1.95
N VAL A 487 -4.69 2.54 -2.12
CA VAL A 487 -5.24 3.59 -2.98
C VAL A 487 -5.07 4.94 -2.29
N THR A 488 -4.35 5.87 -2.93
CA THR A 488 -4.04 7.20 -2.36
C THR A 488 -4.62 8.38 -3.13
N SER A 489 -5.31 8.13 -4.25
CA SER A 489 -5.78 9.14 -5.20
C SER A 489 -7.30 9.14 -5.45
N LEU A 490 -8.09 8.43 -4.62
CA LEU A 490 -9.52 8.27 -4.85
C LEU A 490 -10.30 9.55 -4.52
N VAL A 491 -10.62 10.36 -5.52
CA VAL A 491 -11.50 11.54 -5.35
C VAL A 491 -12.96 11.22 -5.65
N ASP A 492 -13.25 10.71 -6.84
CA ASP A 492 -14.60 10.34 -7.27
C ASP A 492 -14.65 8.89 -7.80
N LYS A 493 -13.71 8.50 -8.65
CA LYS A 493 -13.61 7.15 -9.19
C LYS A 493 -12.16 6.73 -9.39
N GLU A 494 -11.80 5.52 -8.95
CA GLU A 494 -10.48 4.94 -9.20
C GLU A 494 -10.59 3.44 -9.52
N GLU A 495 -9.77 2.99 -10.46
CA GLU A 495 -9.67 1.59 -10.86
C GLU A 495 -8.35 1.00 -10.36
N VAL A 496 -8.45 -0.18 -9.75
CA VAL A 496 -7.32 -0.92 -9.18
C VAL A 496 -7.28 -2.30 -9.80
N LEU A 497 -6.09 -2.71 -10.23
CA LEU A 497 -5.85 -4.02 -10.81
C LEU A 497 -5.09 -4.89 -9.81
N LEU A 498 -5.68 -6.00 -9.42
CA LEU A 498 -5.03 -7.01 -8.59
C LEU A 498 -4.78 -8.26 -9.45
N LYS A 499 -3.53 -8.72 -9.49
CA LYS A 499 -3.13 -9.89 -10.29
C LYS A 499 -2.72 -11.04 -9.38
N PHE A 500 -3.20 -12.24 -9.67
CA PHE A 500 -2.77 -13.47 -9.01
C PHE A 500 -2.76 -14.64 -9.98
N THR A 501 -1.99 -15.67 -9.66
CA THR A 501 -1.94 -16.91 -10.44
C THR A 501 -3.08 -17.83 -10.02
N ALA A 502 -3.88 -18.29 -11.00
CA ALA A 502 -4.92 -19.27 -10.79
C ALA A 502 -4.33 -20.58 -10.22
N PRO A 503 -5.01 -21.26 -9.29
CA PRO A 503 -4.55 -22.54 -8.77
C PRO A 503 -4.36 -23.59 -9.87
N SER A 504 -3.33 -24.44 -9.73
CA SER A 504 -3.02 -25.49 -10.70
C SER A 504 -4.06 -26.60 -10.79
N LYS A 505 -4.84 -26.81 -9.72
CA LYS A 505 -5.89 -27.82 -9.70
C LYS A 505 -7.21 -27.20 -10.18
N PRO A 506 -7.88 -27.76 -11.19
CA PRO A 506 -9.19 -27.30 -11.60
C PRO A 506 -10.20 -27.45 -10.45
N GLY A 507 -11.07 -26.47 -10.29
CA GLY A 507 -12.09 -26.46 -9.24
C GLY A 507 -12.67 -25.08 -9.00
N ILE A 508 -13.67 -25.01 -8.11
CA ILE A 508 -14.30 -23.77 -7.68
C ILE A 508 -13.52 -23.21 -6.49
N TYR A 509 -13.06 -21.97 -6.61
CA TYR A 509 -12.33 -21.25 -5.59
C TYR A 509 -13.11 -19.98 -5.24
N ASN A 510 -13.40 -19.80 -3.95
CA ASN A 510 -14.16 -18.64 -3.47
C ASN A 510 -13.18 -17.60 -2.95
N TYR A 511 -13.20 -16.42 -3.57
CA TYR A 511 -12.41 -15.29 -3.12
C TYR A 511 -13.31 -14.21 -2.55
N THR A 512 -12.73 -13.26 -1.84
CA THR A 512 -13.44 -12.07 -1.40
C THR A 512 -12.52 -10.88 -1.57
N LEU A 513 -12.97 -9.90 -2.35
CA LEU A 513 -12.30 -8.62 -2.47
C LEU A 513 -12.70 -7.76 -1.28
N HIS A 514 -11.72 -7.24 -0.55
CA HIS A 514 -11.91 -6.34 0.57
C HIS A 514 -11.39 -4.96 0.22
N VAL A 515 -12.16 -3.95 0.62
CA VAL A 515 -11.81 -2.53 0.58
C VAL A 515 -11.92 -2.00 2.00
N ARG A 516 -10.79 -1.66 2.61
CA ARG A 516 -10.74 -1.17 4.00
C ARG A 516 -10.22 0.25 4.09
N SER A 517 -10.86 1.06 4.93
CA SER A 517 -10.39 2.44 5.16
C SER A 517 -9.17 2.44 6.07
N ASP A 518 -8.20 3.31 5.79
CA ASP A 518 -7.07 3.55 6.69
C ASP A 518 -7.34 4.63 7.75
N SER A 519 -8.49 5.33 7.63
CA SER A 519 -8.79 6.58 8.35
C SER A 519 -10.16 6.59 9.04
N TYR A 520 -11.12 5.80 8.57
CA TYR A 520 -12.46 5.70 9.15
C TYR A 520 -12.74 4.30 9.69
N MET A 521 -13.61 4.18 10.69
CA MET A 521 -14.09 2.90 11.20
C MET A 521 -15.47 2.59 10.64
N ASP A 522 -15.75 1.30 10.42
CA ASP A 522 -17.08 0.79 10.01
C ASP A 522 -17.57 1.25 8.63
N LEU A 523 -16.64 1.61 7.73
CA LEU A 523 -16.93 1.99 6.33
C LEU A 523 -16.26 1.03 5.32
N ASP A 524 -15.83 -0.14 5.78
CA ASP A 524 -15.21 -1.16 4.96
C ASP A 524 -16.27 -1.82 4.04
N VAL A 525 -15.87 -2.19 2.82
CA VAL A 525 -16.72 -2.89 1.85
C VAL A 525 -16.06 -4.20 1.45
N SER A 526 -16.85 -5.25 1.26
CA SER A 526 -16.36 -6.53 0.78
C SER A 526 -17.31 -7.11 -0.26
N GLN A 527 -16.76 -7.70 -1.32
CA GLN A 527 -17.53 -8.37 -2.36
C GLN A 527 -16.98 -9.79 -2.58
N PRO A 528 -17.82 -10.84 -2.43
CA PRO A 528 -17.42 -12.20 -2.76
C PRO A 528 -17.26 -12.35 -4.28
N LEU A 529 -16.29 -13.17 -4.69
CA LEU A 529 -15.95 -13.51 -6.07
C LEU A 529 -15.99 -15.02 -6.28
#